data_AF-A0A2E5XMT3-F1
#
_entry.id   AF-A0A2E5XMT3-F1
#
_cell.length_a   1.000
_cell.length_b   1.000
_cell.length_c   1.000
_cell.angle_alpha   90.00
_cell.angle_beta   90.00
_cell.angle_gamma   90.00
#
_symmetry.space_group_name_H-M   'P 1'
#
loop_
_entity.id
_entity.type
_entity.pdbx_description
1 polymer ?
#
loop_
_entity_poly.entity_id
_entity_poly.type
_entity_poly.pdbx_seq_one_letter_code
_entity_poly.pdbx_strand_id
1 'polypeptide(L)'
;MSGIHTLAIARTVYERPSLMSNELRHSRKICQIFKPRMYLPDTSKSIHRLTRQVFSKHPLAKPMPASSKVKDAVSKANTASEDGDYDLALNTLRDAWDDELKKGDQVVLIRTAGMIHMSRGQADDSIRRQAWKDARRNLERAQKLDTGNKETRRQLNSLMSMMDESGIYVGRGFSLFANGEPTPFGLLAMFVSGIILLAIFGQGREIIDSFGEAESNPAAEGDTVIMTVSYYPHQGAQKVTEDIEIQLYPDDAPNHVASFIEHVSNGMYDGTSFHRVIDNFMIQGGDFQNSDGTGGYASGFYGYCNGQQAASSQDCSPTSYTLPDEADNGLLHESCTISMAKTSQPHTGGSQFFLIPEDSAPEWLDGKHTVFGSILSGCDVVTSISEVPTDDGDRPVNPVVLISAVLISE
;
A
#
# COMPACT_ATOMS: atom_id res chain seq x y z
N MET A 1 65.11 46.16 28.79
CA MET A 1 63.99 46.14 29.76
C MET A 1 62.83 45.47 29.03
N SER A 2 62.26 44.32 29.43
CA SER A 2 62.50 43.41 30.58
C SER A 2 61.91 42.01 30.30
N GLY A 3 62.56 40.94 30.82
CA GLY A 3 61.97 39.62 31.23
C GLY A 3 61.15 38.82 30.20
N ILE A 4 61.62 37.78 29.49
CA ILE A 4 62.31 36.51 29.84
C ILE A 4 61.39 35.41 30.43
N HIS A 5 61.57 34.18 29.88
CA HIS A 5 61.06 32.82 30.23
C HIS A 5 59.99 32.23 29.27
N THR A 6 60.03 30.96 28.81
CA THR A 6 61.04 29.85 28.85
C THR A 6 60.85 28.90 27.63
N LEU A 7 61.83 28.00 27.39
CA LEU A 7 61.95 26.90 26.40
C LEU A 7 60.94 25.73 26.64
N ALA A 8 60.77 24.68 25.81
CA ALA A 8 61.67 23.86 24.95
C ALA A 8 60.91 23.19 23.76
N ILE A 9 61.42 23.05 22.51
CA ILE A 9 62.49 22.16 21.94
C ILE A 9 62.09 20.65 22.00
N ALA A 10 62.12 19.78 20.96
CA ALA A 10 62.72 19.78 19.60
C ALA A 10 61.87 18.93 18.58
N ARG A 11 61.90 19.17 17.24
CA ARG A 11 62.66 18.49 16.13
C ARG A 11 62.39 16.96 15.92
N THR A 12 62.40 16.34 14.72
CA THR A 12 62.48 16.77 13.29
C THR A 12 62.06 15.65 12.31
N VAL A 13 61.31 16.04 11.27
CA VAL A 13 61.39 15.72 9.81
C VAL A 13 62.59 14.88 9.28
N TYR A 14 62.36 13.85 8.43
CA TYR A 14 62.83 13.73 7.01
C TYR A 14 62.34 12.46 6.26
N GLU A 15 62.76 12.28 5.00
CA GLU A 15 62.02 11.67 3.85
C GLU A 15 62.22 10.16 3.54
N ARG A 16 61.49 9.69 2.50
CA ARG A 16 61.57 8.37 1.81
C ARG A 16 62.95 8.10 1.15
N PRO A 17 63.33 6.86 0.77
CA PRO A 17 62.93 6.28 -0.53
C PRO A 17 62.77 4.73 -0.56
N SER A 18 62.71 4.15 -1.76
CA SER A 18 62.28 2.78 -2.09
C SER A 18 63.39 1.83 -2.61
N LEU A 19 63.00 0.55 -2.80
CA LEU A 19 63.53 -0.47 -3.73
C LEU A 19 64.66 -1.46 -3.33
N MET A 20 64.39 -2.73 -3.71
CA MET A 20 65.28 -3.86 -4.08
C MET A 20 66.18 -4.61 -3.06
N SER A 21 65.82 -5.87 -2.80
CA SER A 21 66.64 -7.11 -2.82
C SER A 21 65.76 -8.24 -2.22
N ASN A 22 65.40 -9.36 -2.85
CA ASN A 22 66.04 -10.34 -3.73
C ASN A 22 66.95 -11.36 -3.01
N GLU A 23 66.47 -12.62 -3.03
CA GLU A 23 67.24 -13.89 -3.06
C GLU A 23 67.84 -14.50 -1.76
N LEU A 24 67.56 -15.82 -1.59
CA LEU A 24 68.28 -16.87 -0.83
C LEU A 24 68.03 -17.08 0.69
N ARG A 25 68.09 -18.32 1.25
CA ARG A 25 67.77 -19.70 0.80
C ARG A 25 67.85 -20.66 2.02
N HIS A 26 67.12 -21.79 2.00
CA HIS A 26 67.29 -23.02 2.81
C HIS A 26 66.66 -23.17 4.23
N SER A 27 65.57 -23.94 4.29
CA SER A 27 65.54 -25.29 4.94
C SER A 27 64.33 -26.10 4.39
N ARG A 28 64.47 -26.88 3.31
CA ARG A 28 64.78 -28.34 3.25
C ARG A 28 63.80 -29.32 3.95
N LYS A 29 62.94 -29.94 3.12
CA LYS A 29 62.33 -31.30 3.21
C LYS A 29 61.35 -31.49 4.40
N ILE A 30 60.17 -32.11 4.32
CA ILE A 30 59.60 -33.27 3.58
C ILE A 30 58.09 -32.97 3.36
N CYS A 31 57.31 -33.44 2.37
CA CYS A 31 57.49 -34.18 1.10
C CYS A 31 56.84 -33.33 -0.02
N GLN A 32 56.98 -33.48 -1.34
CA GLN A 32 57.06 -34.59 -2.30
C GLN A 32 55.75 -35.38 -2.59
N ILE A 33 55.33 -35.25 -3.87
CA ILE A 33 54.50 -36.18 -4.68
C ILE A 33 52.97 -36.16 -4.42
N PHE A 34 52.26 -35.26 -5.11
CA PHE A 34 51.44 -35.62 -6.30
C PHE A 34 50.98 -34.34 -7.03
N LYS A 35 51.28 -34.22 -8.33
CA LYS A 35 50.52 -33.35 -9.27
C LYS A 35 49.60 -34.24 -10.08
N PRO A 36 48.37 -33.79 -10.36
CA PRO A 36 47.90 -33.93 -11.74
C PRO A 36 47.22 -32.65 -12.26
N ARG A 37 47.82 -32.09 -13.32
CA ARG A 37 47.17 -31.71 -14.59
C ARG A 37 45.63 -31.58 -14.52
N MET A 38 45.12 -30.39 -14.20
CA MET A 38 43.69 -30.10 -14.30
C MET A 38 43.30 -29.93 -15.78
N TYR A 39 42.62 -30.94 -16.31
CA TYR A 39 41.94 -30.92 -17.60
C TYR A 39 40.60 -30.20 -17.42
N LEU A 40 40.23 -29.29 -18.33
CA LEU A 40 38.88 -28.72 -18.37
C LEU A 40 37.91 -29.77 -18.94
N PRO A 41 36.83 -30.17 -18.23
CA PRO A 41 35.76 -30.96 -18.80
C PRO A 41 34.63 -30.05 -19.32
N ASP A 42 34.31 -30.19 -20.60
CA ASP A 42 33.08 -29.67 -21.20
C ASP A 42 31.86 -30.35 -20.56
N THR A 43 31.05 -29.59 -19.81
CA THR A 43 29.88 -30.07 -19.09
C THR A 43 28.55 -29.78 -19.81
N SER A 44 28.56 -29.69 -21.14
CA SER A 44 27.36 -29.56 -21.99
C SER A 44 26.28 -30.66 -21.80
N LYS A 45 26.61 -31.83 -21.23
CA LYS A 45 25.76 -33.05 -21.34
C LYS A 45 25.25 -33.73 -20.05
N SER A 46 25.44 -33.17 -18.86
CA SER A 46 24.97 -33.80 -17.60
C SER A 46 23.63 -33.30 -17.04
N ILE A 47 23.05 -32.22 -17.58
CA ILE A 47 21.77 -31.66 -17.09
C ILE A 47 20.55 -32.46 -17.60
N HIS A 48 20.73 -33.36 -18.57
CA HIS A 48 19.63 -34.01 -19.31
C HIS A 48 19.17 -35.39 -18.79
N ARG A 49 19.52 -35.79 -17.55
CA ARG A 49 19.14 -37.12 -17.01
C ARG A 49 18.47 -37.16 -15.62
N LEU A 50 18.26 -36.03 -14.95
CA LEU A 50 17.61 -36.00 -13.62
C LEU A 50 16.15 -35.51 -13.60
N THR A 51 15.60 -35.09 -14.74
CA THR A 51 14.23 -34.51 -14.85
C THR A 51 13.17 -35.50 -15.32
N ARG A 52 13.43 -36.83 -15.29
CA ARG A 52 12.57 -37.82 -15.98
C ARG A 52 12.13 -39.03 -15.15
N GLN A 53 11.98 -38.91 -13.82
CA GLN A 53 11.48 -40.04 -13.02
C GLN A 53 10.67 -39.75 -11.73
N VAL A 54 10.07 -38.57 -11.57
CA VAL A 54 9.10 -38.32 -10.48
C VAL A 54 7.90 -37.47 -10.92
N PHE A 55 7.09 -37.96 -11.88
CA PHE A 55 5.74 -37.46 -12.10
C PHE A 55 4.83 -38.57 -12.66
N SER A 56 4.05 -39.19 -11.79
CA SER A 56 2.84 -39.94 -12.18
C SER A 56 1.72 -39.59 -11.21
N LYS A 57 0.48 -39.51 -11.73
CA LYS A 57 -0.77 -39.22 -11.01
C LYS A 57 -0.94 -37.78 -10.49
N HIS A 58 -1.20 -36.85 -11.41
CA HIS A 58 -2.47 -36.10 -11.51
C HIS A 58 -2.46 -35.36 -12.87
N PRO A 59 -3.54 -35.37 -13.67
CA PRO A 59 -3.55 -34.75 -14.99
C PRO A 59 -3.70 -33.23 -14.87
N LEU A 60 -2.57 -32.52 -14.75
CA LEU A 60 -2.52 -31.09 -15.02
C LEU A 60 -2.90 -30.84 -16.48
N ALA A 61 -3.91 -29.99 -16.71
CA ALA A 61 -4.30 -29.57 -18.04
C ALA A 61 -3.10 -28.93 -18.75
N LYS A 62 -2.75 -29.43 -19.94
CA LYS A 62 -1.73 -28.79 -20.76
C LYS A 62 -2.30 -27.48 -21.32
N PRO A 63 -1.52 -26.38 -21.37
CA PRO A 63 -1.98 -25.14 -22.00
C PRO A 63 -2.39 -25.42 -23.45
N MET A 64 -3.59 -24.95 -23.82
CA MET A 64 -4.11 -25.17 -25.16
C MET A 64 -3.28 -24.37 -26.19
N PRO A 65 -2.92 -24.97 -27.34
CA PRO A 65 -2.14 -24.26 -28.35
C PRO A 65 -2.96 -23.14 -28.99
N ALA A 66 -2.36 -21.96 -29.11
CA ALA A 66 -3.05 -20.79 -29.66
C ALA A 66 -3.50 -20.96 -31.13
N SER A 67 -4.52 -20.22 -31.55
CA SER A 67 -4.96 -20.15 -32.95
C SER A 67 -3.91 -19.53 -33.88
N SER A 68 -4.05 -19.74 -35.19
CA SER A 68 -3.12 -19.17 -36.19
C SER A 68 -3.14 -17.64 -36.16
N LYS A 69 -4.32 -17.01 -36.21
CA LYS A 69 -4.50 -15.54 -36.13
C LYS A 69 -3.72 -14.94 -34.95
N VAL A 70 -3.82 -15.55 -33.77
CA VAL A 70 -3.16 -15.07 -32.55
C VAL A 70 -1.64 -15.30 -32.60
N LYS A 71 -1.18 -16.43 -33.13
CA LYS A 71 0.26 -16.69 -33.35
C LYS A 71 0.88 -15.68 -34.31
N ASP A 72 0.21 -15.39 -35.42
CA ASP A 72 0.69 -14.46 -36.43
C ASP A 72 0.75 -13.02 -35.87
N ALA A 73 -0.24 -12.61 -35.08
CA ALA A 73 -0.26 -11.33 -34.39
C ALA A 73 0.85 -11.21 -33.33
N VAL A 74 1.03 -12.23 -32.48
CA VAL A 74 2.12 -12.27 -31.49
C VAL A 74 3.49 -12.24 -32.17
N SER A 75 3.67 -12.95 -33.29
CA SER A 75 4.94 -12.91 -34.03
C SER A 75 5.24 -11.51 -34.56
N LYS A 76 4.26 -10.83 -35.17
CA LYS A 76 4.42 -9.46 -35.68
C LYS A 76 4.67 -8.46 -34.55
N ALA A 77 3.95 -8.58 -33.44
CA ALA A 77 4.12 -7.71 -32.28
C ALA A 77 5.50 -7.86 -31.64
N ASN A 78 6.02 -9.09 -31.53
CA ASN A 78 7.38 -9.31 -31.04
C ASN A 78 8.42 -8.67 -31.96
N THR A 79 8.32 -8.82 -33.28
CA THR A 79 9.24 -8.17 -34.24
C THR A 79 9.18 -6.65 -34.13
N ALA A 80 7.99 -6.04 -34.10
CA ALA A 80 7.86 -4.60 -33.90
C ALA A 80 8.47 -4.13 -32.56
N SER A 81 8.33 -4.92 -31.49
CA SER A 81 8.95 -4.63 -30.19
C SER A 81 10.48 -4.81 -30.19
N GLU A 82 11.02 -5.71 -31.03
CA GLU A 82 12.47 -5.89 -31.24
C GLU A 82 13.06 -4.72 -32.05
N ASP A 83 12.30 -4.18 -33.00
CA ASP A 83 12.64 -2.97 -33.76
C ASP A 83 12.46 -1.66 -32.93
N GLY A 84 11.94 -1.76 -31.70
CA GLY A 84 11.70 -0.63 -30.79
C GLY A 84 10.36 0.09 -30.98
N ASP A 85 9.52 -0.34 -31.94
CA ASP A 85 8.18 0.20 -32.17
C ASP A 85 7.14 -0.50 -31.27
N TYR A 86 7.20 -0.15 -29.98
CA TYR A 86 6.30 -0.67 -28.96
C TYR A 86 4.82 -0.32 -29.21
N ASP A 87 4.55 0.80 -29.90
CA ASP A 87 3.18 1.24 -30.18
C ASP A 87 2.56 0.45 -31.34
N LEU A 88 3.32 0.16 -32.40
CA LEU A 88 2.91 -0.80 -33.43
C LEU A 88 2.73 -2.21 -32.85
N ALA A 89 3.62 -2.62 -31.95
CA ALA A 89 3.54 -3.92 -31.29
C ALA A 89 2.24 -4.09 -30.48
N LEU A 90 1.90 -3.11 -29.62
CA LEU A 90 0.68 -3.14 -28.81
C LEU A 90 -0.58 -3.01 -29.67
N ASN A 91 -0.59 -2.16 -30.69
CA ASN A 91 -1.72 -2.07 -31.62
C ASN A 91 -1.93 -3.39 -32.38
N THR A 92 -0.88 -4.06 -32.83
CA THR A 92 -0.97 -5.37 -33.51
C THR A 92 -1.63 -6.44 -32.63
N LEU A 93 -1.39 -6.43 -31.32
CA LEU A 93 -2.09 -7.33 -30.38
C LEU A 93 -3.54 -6.91 -30.15
N ARG A 94 -3.83 -5.61 -30.10
CA ARG A 94 -5.18 -5.05 -29.93
C ARG A 94 -6.07 -5.38 -31.13
N ASP A 95 -5.56 -5.23 -32.35
CA ASP A 95 -6.28 -5.56 -33.59
C ASP A 95 -6.54 -7.08 -33.76
N ALA A 96 -5.76 -7.89 -33.04
CA ALA A 96 -5.96 -9.33 -32.97
C ALA A 96 -6.97 -9.77 -31.88
N TRP A 97 -7.25 -8.90 -30.91
CA TRP A 97 -8.22 -9.16 -29.84
C TRP A 97 -9.64 -9.26 -30.40
N ASP A 98 -10.41 -10.17 -29.81
CA ASP A 98 -11.82 -10.43 -30.12
C ASP A 98 -12.40 -11.13 -28.87
N ASP A 99 -13.57 -10.69 -28.41
CA ASP A 99 -14.17 -11.17 -27.16
C ASP A 99 -14.65 -12.63 -27.26
N GLU A 100 -14.89 -13.13 -28.48
CA GLU A 100 -15.20 -14.54 -28.74
C GLU A 100 -13.96 -15.46 -28.74
N LEU A 101 -12.75 -14.92 -28.54
CA LEU A 101 -11.53 -15.72 -28.47
C LEU A 101 -11.59 -16.75 -27.33
N LYS A 102 -11.02 -17.92 -27.59
CA LYS A 102 -10.82 -18.95 -26.56
C LYS A 102 -9.95 -18.39 -25.44
N LYS A 103 -10.24 -18.73 -24.18
CA LYS A 103 -9.48 -18.25 -23.00
C LYS A 103 -7.96 -18.40 -23.14
N GLY A 104 -7.47 -19.49 -23.75
CA GLY A 104 -6.03 -19.68 -24.01
C GLY A 104 -5.43 -18.68 -25.00
N ASP A 105 -6.19 -18.27 -26.02
CA ASP A 105 -5.79 -17.22 -26.98
C ASP A 105 -5.77 -15.84 -26.30
N GLN A 106 -6.79 -15.53 -25.50
CA GLN A 106 -6.88 -14.31 -24.70
C GLN A 106 -5.69 -14.17 -23.73
N VAL A 107 -5.34 -15.25 -23.01
CA VAL A 107 -4.16 -15.31 -22.13
C VAL A 107 -2.87 -15.06 -22.90
N VAL A 108 -2.73 -15.61 -24.10
CA VAL A 108 -1.54 -15.42 -24.94
C VAL A 108 -1.40 -13.96 -25.38
N LEU A 109 -2.48 -13.31 -25.83
CA LEU A 109 -2.45 -11.89 -26.22
C LEU A 109 -2.12 -10.99 -25.02
N ILE A 110 -2.84 -11.11 -23.90
CA ILE A 110 -2.65 -10.28 -22.71
C ILE A 110 -1.24 -10.44 -22.13
N ARG A 111 -0.75 -11.68 -21.99
CA ARG A 111 0.61 -11.94 -21.50
C ARG A 111 1.67 -11.34 -22.42
N THR A 112 1.47 -11.37 -23.74
CA THR A 112 2.39 -10.77 -24.71
C THR A 112 2.40 -9.24 -24.58
N ALA A 113 1.24 -8.61 -24.43
CA ALA A 113 1.17 -7.17 -24.14
C ALA A 113 1.91 -6.83 -22.83
N GLY A 114 1.76 -7.64 -21.78
CA GLY A 114 2.51 -7.49 -20.54
C GLY A 114 4.03 -7.53 -20.72
N MET A 115 4.55 -8.46 -21.54
CA MET A 115 5.98 -8.54 -21.87
C MET A 115 6.47 -7.33 -22.69
N ILE A 116 5.67 -6.83 -23.64
CA ILE A 116 6.01 -5.65 -24.45
C ILE A 116 6.09 -4.40 -23.57
N HIS A 117 5.11 -4.21 -22.67
CA HIS A 117 5.15 -3.14 -21.67
C HIS A 117 6.36 -3.25 -20.72
N MET A 118 6.76 -4.47 -20.34
CA MET A 118 7.97 -4.69 -19.54
C MET A 118 9.23 -4.26 -20.29
N SER A 119 9.37 -4.64 -21.56
CA SER A 119 10.49 -4.25 -22.43
C SER A 119 10.51 -2.73 -22.69
N ARG A 120 9.35 -2.12 -22.95
CA ARG A 120 9.20 -0.66 -23.14
C ARG A 120 9.75 0.12 -21.95
N GLY A 121 9.46 -0.32 -20.72
CA GLY A 121 10.01 0.31 -19.52
C GLY A 121 11.50 0.02 -19.24
N GLN A 122 12.06 -1.05 -19.81
CA GLN A 122 13.51 -1.31 -19.77
C GLN A 122 14.27 -0.44 -20.78
N ALA A 123 13.64 -0.03 -21.88
CA ALA A 123 14.26 0.79 -22.93
C ALA A 123 14.20 2.30 -22.66
N ASP A 124 13.20 2.77 -21.90
CA ASP A 124 13.02 4.19 -21.58
C ASP A 124 12.65 4.41 -20.10
N ASP A 125 13.63 4.92 -19.36
CA ASP A 125 13.57 5.28 -17.94
C ASP A 125 12.45 6.29 -17.62
N SER A 126 12.12 7.19 -18.55
CA SER A 126 11.13 8.25 -18.32
C SER A 126 9.71 7.71 -18.20
N ILE A 127 9.41 6.64 -18.95
CA ILE A 127 8.12 5.95 -18.93
C ILE A 127 8.13 4.64 -18.14
N ARG A 128 9.30 4.17 -17.66
CA ARG A 128 9.49 2.91 -16.93
C ARG A 128 8.41 2.65 -15.87
N ARG A 129 8.14 3.63 -15.02
CA ARG A 129 7.11 3.55 -13.97
C ARG A 129 5.72 3.20 -14.53
N GLN A 130 5.29 3.90 -15.57
CA GLN A 130 3.99 3.69 -16.19
C GLN A 130 3.96 2.36 -16.95
N ALA A 131 4.97 2.11 -17.78
CA ALA A 131 5.09 0.91 -18.58
C ALA A 131 5.11 -0.37 -17.71
N TRP A 132 5.79 -0.36 -16.56
CA TRP A 132 5.80 -1.51 -15.65
C TRP A 132 4.51 -1.67 -14.84
N LYS A 133 3.80 -0.58 -14.50
CA LYS A 133 2.42 -0.68 -13.98
C LYS A 133 1.49 -1.33 -15.03
N ASP A 134 1.62 -0.97 -16.29
CA ASP A 134 0.84 -1.58 -17.38
C ASP A 134 1.22 -3.04 -17.65
N ALA A 135 2.50 -3.38 -17.55
CA ALA A 135 2.99 -4.75 -17.63
C ALA A 135 2.38 -5.63 -16.52
N ARG A 136 2.36 -5.11 -15.28
CA ARG A 136 1.83 -5.81 -14.10
C ARG A 136 0.33 -6.09 -14.26
N ARG A 137 -0.46 -5.06 -14.58
CA ARG A 137 -1.93 -5.20 -14.81
C ARG A 137 -2.25 -6.27 -15.85
N ASN A 138 -1.50 -6.32 -16.94
CA ASN A 138 -1.66 -7.34 -17.97
C ASN A 138 -1.27 -8.75 -17.47
N LEU A 139 -0.11 -8.92 -16.83
CA LEU A 139 0.34 -10.22 -16.33
C LEU A 139 -0.57 -10.77 -15.22
N GLU A 140 -1.07 -9.93 -14.32
CA GLU A 140 -2.09 -10.30 -13.32
C GLU A 140 -3.40 -10.75 -13.99
N ARG A 141 -3.90 -10.00 -14.99
CA ARG A 141 -5.10 -10.39 -15.75
C ARG A 141 -4.91 -11.73 -16.48
N ALA A 142 -3.75 -11.96 -17.09
CA ALA A 142 -3.42 -13.26 -17.71
C ALA A 142 -3.32 -14.39 -16.67
N GLN A 143 -2.75 -14.12 -15.50
CA GLN A 143 -2.64 -15.09 -14.40
C GLN A 143 -4.00 -15.43 -13.76
N LYS A 144 -4.95 -14.48 -13.74
CA LYS A 144 -6.34 -14.70 -13.29
C LYS A 144 -7.14 -15.53 -14.30
N LEU A 145 -6.85 -15.40 -15.60
CA LEU A 145 -7.49 -16.18 -16.67
C LEU A 145 -6.94 -17.62 -16.80
N ASP A 146 -5.66 -17.84 -16.51
CA ASP A 146 -5.02 -19.16 -16.43
C ASP A 146 -4.16 -19.27 -15.16
N THR A 147 -4.80 -19.62 -14.05
CA THR A 147 -4.15 -19.72 -12.72
C THR A 147 -3.08 -20.81 -12.65
N GLY A 148 -3.14 -21.80 -13.55
CA GLY A 148 -2.15 -22.87 -13.69
C GLY A 148 -0.89 -22.46 -14.47
N ASN A 149 -0.87 -21.28 -15.09
CA ASN A 149 0.21 -20.87 -15.98
C ASN A 149 1.51 -20.56 -15.24
N LYS A 150 2.43 -21.54 -15.22
CA LYS A 150 3.75 -21.37 -14.58
C LYS A 150 4.62 -20.31 -15.27
N GLU A 151 4.38 -20.01 -16.55
CA GLU A 151 5.18 -19.03 -17.29
C GLU A 151 4.73 -17.60 -16.96
N THR A 152 3.42 -17.31 -17.05
CA THR A 152 2.87 -16.01 -16.63
C THR A 152 3.28 -15.66 -15.20
N ARG A 153 3.24 -16.63 -14.27
CA ARG A 153 3.66 -16.42 -12.87
C ARG A 153 5.14 -16.07 -12.74
N ARG A 154 6.02 -16.72 -13.50
CA ARG A 154 7.46 -16.38 -13.50
C ARG A 154 7.70 -14.98 -14.04
N GLN A 155 6.98 -14.60 -15.09
CA GLN A 155 7.07 -13.28 -15.71
C GLN A 155 6.57 -12.19 -14.76
N LEU A 156 5.46 -12.43 -14.07
CA LEU A 156 4.93 -11.53 -13.02
C LEU A 156 5.93 -11.38 -11.87
N ASN A 157 6.46 -12.48 -11.32
CA ASN A 157 7.45 -12.43 -10.24
C ASN A 157 8.75 -11.71 -10.68
N SER A 158 9.21 -11.93 -11.91
CA SER A 158 10.39 -11.26 -12.46
C SER A 158 10.15 -9.75 -12.64
N LEU A 159 8.95 -9.36 -13.09
CA LEU A 159 8.55 -7.96 -13.17
C LEU A 159 8.51 -7.33 -11.78
N MET A 160 7.88 -7.98 -10.80
CA MET A 160 7.82 -7.48 -9.41
C MET A 160 9.21 -7.26 -8.83
N SER A 161 10.16 -8.19 -9.05
CA SER A 161 11.56 -8.02 -8.64
C SER A 161 12.22 -6.78 -9.26
N MET A 162 12.02 -6.54 -10.56
CA MET A 162 12.57 -5.36 -11.24
C MET A 162 11.91 -4.05 -10.77
N MET A 163 10.60 -4.08 -10.50
CA MET A 163 9.86 -2.95 -9.97
C MET A 163 10.37 -2.56 -8.57
N ASP A 164 10.61 -3.54 -7.71
CA ASP A 164 11.21 -3.37 -6.39
C ASP A 164 12.64 -2.80 -6.49
N GLU A 165 13.51 -3.41 -7.30
CA GLU A 165 14.88 -2.92 -7.57
C GLU A 165 14.93 -1.47 -8.09
N SER A 166 13.88 -1.01 -8.79
CA SER A 166 13.77 0.37 -9.30
C SER A 166 12.97 1.32 -8.40
N GLY A 167 12.53 0.89 -7.21
CA GLY A 167 11.68 1.69 -6.32
C GLY A 167 10.34 2.10 -6.96
N ILE A 168 9.80 1.26 -7.87
CA ILE A 168 8.52 1.46 -8.55
C ILE A 168 7.43 0.74 -7.74
N TYR A 169 7.05 1.38 -6.64
CA TYR A 169 5.90 0.97 -5.84
C TYR A 169 4.60 1.22 -6.63
N VAL A 170 3.70 0.24 -6.60
CA VAL A 170 2.36 0.34 -7.20
C VAL A 170 1.33 0.60 -6.11
N GLY A 171 1.56 1.67 -5.33
CA GLY A 171 0.46 2.37 -4.70
C GLY A 171 -0.53 2.84 -5.79
N ARG A 172 -1.82 2.80 -5.46
CA ARG A 172 -2.95 3.11 -6.35
C ARG A 172 -3.19 4.62 -6.48
N GLY A 173 -2.13 5.43 -6.38
CA GLY A 173 -2.22 6.88 -6.26
C GLY A 173 -2.79 7.60 -7.49
N PHE A 174 -3.67 8.55 -7.22
CA PHE A 174 -4.29 9.44 -8.20
C PHE A 174 -3.26 10.41 -8.81
N SER A 175 -3.32 10.63 -10.13
CA SER A 175 -2.51 11.67 -10.79
C SER A 175 -3.38 12.89 -11.13
N LEU A 176 -2.97 14.07 -10.69
CA LEU A 176 -3.65 15.34 -11.03
C LEU A 176 -3.58 15.66 -12.54
N PHE A 177 -2.52 15.20 -13.21
CA PHE A 177 -2.33 15.40 -14.65
C PHE A 177 -1.91 14.09 -15.33
N ALA A 178 -2.46 13.83 -16.52
CA ALA A 178 -2.03 12.73 -17.38
C ALA A 178 -1.66 13.33 -18.74
N ASN A 179 -0.42 13.12 -19.19
CA ASN A 179 0.09 13.62 -20.47
C ASN A 179 -0.05 15.15 -20.68
N GLY A 180 -0.07 15.92 -19.59
CA GLY A 180 -0.24 17.39 -19.62
C GLY A 180 -1.70 17.86 -19.60
N GLU A 181 -2.67 16.96 -19.72
CA GLU A 181 -4.09 17.25 -19.53
C GLU A 181 -4.49 16.97 -18.07
N PRO A 182 -5.38 17.78 -17.45
CA PRO A 182 -5.92 17.47 -16.14
C PRO A 182 -6.76 16.19 -16.21
N THR A 183 -6.54 15.27 -15.28
CA THR A 183 -7.45 14.10 -15.14
C THR A 183 -8.80 14.55 -14.59
N PRO A 184 -9.87 13.73 -14.62
CA PRO A 184 -11.13 14.07 -13.95
C PRO A 184 -10.94 14.45 -12.47
N PHE A 185 -10.06 13.72 -11.76
CA PHE A 185 -9.64 14.06 -10.40
C PHE A 185 -8.83 15.36 -10.33
N GLY A 186 -7.98 15.66 -11.32
CA GLY A 186 -7.29 16.94 -11.45
C GLY A 186 -8.23 18.13 -11.67
N LEU A 187 -9.29 17.95 -12.47
CA LEU A 187 -10.34 18.95 -12.66
C LEU A 187 -11.10 19.20 -11.36
N LEU A 188 -11.48 18.13 -10.64
CA LEU A 188 -12.14 18.22 -9.34
C LEU A 188 -11.26 18.93 -8.30
N ALA A 189 -9.98 18.55 -8.20
CA ALA A 189 -9.03 19.18 -7.29
C ALA A 189 -8.77 20.66 -7.62
N MET A 190 -8.73 21.04 -8.91
CA MET A 190 -8.64 22.45 -9.32
C MET A 190 -9.94 23.24 -9.03
N PHE A 191 -11.10 22.59 -9.14
CA PHE A 191 -12.39 23.21 -8.79
C PHE A 191 -12.51 23.46 -7.29
N VAL A 192 -12.24 22.45 -6.47
CA VAL A 192 -12.26 22.52 -5.00
C VAL A 192 -11.22 23.53 -4.48
N SER A 193 -9.98 23.48 -4.98
CA SER A 193 -8.97 24.48 -4.60
C SER A 193 -9.36 25.90 -5.04
N GLY A 194 -10.04 26.06 -6.19
CA GLY A 194 -10.63 27.33 -6.61
C GLY A 194 -11.68 27.88 -5.65
N ILE A 195 -12.59 27.03 -5.14
CA ILE A 195 -13.60 27.41 -4.14
C ILE A 195 -12.94 27.82 -2.82
N ILE A 196 -11.96 27.05 -2.34
CA ILE A 196 -11.17 27.38 -1.13
C ILE A 196 -10.47 28.73 -1.29
N LEU A 197 -9.90 29.01 -2.47
CA LEU A 197 -9.25 30.29 -2.78
C LEU A 197 -10.25 31.46 -2.76
N LEU A 198 -11.45 31.27 -3.33
CA LEU A 198 -12.54 32.27 -3.30
C LEU A 198 -13.07 32.54 -1.88
N ALA A 199 -13.09 31.52 -1.01
CA ALA A 199 -13.41 31.67 0.40
C ALA A 199 -12.34 32.51 1.15
N ILE A 200 -11.05 32.24 0.91
CA ILE A 200 -9.93 32.98 1.50
C ILE A 200 -9.94 34.47 1.09
N PHE A 201 -10.30 34.79 -0.15
CA PHE A 201 -10.39 36.18 -0.63
C PHE A 201 -11.72 36.89 -0.33
N GLY A 202 -12.60 36.29 0.48
CA GLY A 202 -13.75 36.96 1.09
C GLY A 202 -14.93 37.27 0.18
N GLN A 203 -14.90 36.87 -1.10
CA GLN A 203 -16.05 36.97 -2.02
C GLN A 203 -16.90 35.69 -2.06
N GLY A 204 -16.42 34.56 -1.53
CA GLY A 204 -17.16 33.29 -1.54
C GLY A 204 -18.21 33.12 -0.42
N ARG A 205 -18.33 34.07 0.52
CA ARG A 205 -19.10 33.86 1.77
C ARG A 205 -20.61 33.64 1.52
N GLU A 206 -21.21 34.46 0.65
CA GLU A 206 -22.63 34.34 0.30
C GLU A 206 -22.97 33.07 -0.52
N ILE A 207 -21.98 32.45 -1.18
CA ILE A 207 -22.19 31.17 -1.87
C ILE A 207 -22.26 30.03 -0.87
N ILE A 208 -21.43 30.07 0.19
CA ILE A 208 -21.44 29.07 1.28
C ILE A 208 -22.76 29.16 2.06
N ASP A 209 -23.19 30.37 2.42
CA ASP A 209 -24.42 30.59 3.19
C ASP A 209 -25.70 30.14 2.42
N SER A 210 -25.68 30.11 1.08
CA SER A 210 -26.80 29.61 0.27
C SER A 210 -26.97 28.08 0.29
N PHE A 211 -26.04 27.32 0.88
CA PHE A 211 -26.17 25.89 1.14
C PHE A 211 -26.53 25.56 2.60
N GLY A 212 -26.77 26.58 3.45
CA GLY A 212 -26.86 26.41 4.90
C GLY A 212 -28.06 27.09 5.57
N GLU A 213 -29.27 26.59 5.35
CA GLU A 213 -30.33 26.66 6.37
C GLU A 213 -30.74 25.24 6.80
N ALA A 214 -30.78 25.02 8.11
CA ALA A 214 -30.94 23.70 8.70
C ALA A 214 -32.42 23.32 8.86
N GLU A 215 -32.87 22.31 8.11
CA GLU A 215 -33.91 21.39 8.57
C GLU A 215 -33.32 19.98 8.75
N SER A 216 -33.89 19.22 9.68
CA SER A 216 -33.33 17.97 10.21
C SER A 216 -33.35 16.80 9.22
N ASN A 217 -32.18 16.21 8.96
CA ASN A 217 -31.91 14.96 8.21
C ASN A 217 -32.59 14.82 6.83
N PRO A 218 -31.76 14.71 5.78
CA PRO A 218 -31.28 13.38 5.42
C PRO A 218 -29.75 13.26 5.48
N ALA A 219 -29.25 12.02 5.49
CA ALA A 219 -27.83 11.75 5.29
C ALA A 219 -27.36 12.37 3.96
N ALA A 220 -26.31 13.20 4.01
CA ALA A 220 -25.68 13.71 2.81
C ALA A 220 -24.95 12.54 2.12
N GLU A 221 -25.36 12.23 0.88
CA GLU A 221 -24.88 11.07 0.12
C GLU A 221 -23.36 11.11 -0.06
N GLY A 222 -22.70 10.24 0.68
CA GLY A 222 -21.26 10.02 0.69
C GLY A 222 -21.00 8.99 1.78
N ASP A 223 -21.13 7.72 1.43
CA ASP A 223 -20.91 6.60 2.34
C ASP A 223 -19.46 6.12 2.35
N THR A 224 -18.61 6.70 1.49
CA THR A 224 -17.18 6.37 1.38
C THR A 224 -16.31 7.48 1.97
N VAL A 225 -15.35 7.10 2.81
CA VAL A 225 -14.33 7.98 3.40
C VAL A 225 -12.94 7.56 2.97
N ILE A 226 -12.13 8.51 2.51
CA ILE A 226 -10.68 8.31 2.33
C ILE A 226 -9.93 8.82 3.57
N MET A 227 -9.20 7.92 4.21
CA MET A 227 -8.21 8.22 5.24
C MET A 227 -6.80 8.27 4.62
N THR A 228 -6.19 9.44 4.56
CA THR A 228 -4.78 9.57 4.17
C THR A 228 -3.90 9.37 5.40
N VAL A 229 -3.09 8.31 5.44
CA VAL A 229 -2.23 7.94 6.57
C VAL A 229 -0.76 8.09 6.23
N SER A 230 0.08 8.39 7.23
CA SER A 230 1.51 8.56 7.03
C SER A 230 2.33 7.95 8.17
N TYR A 231 3.24 7.05 7.80
CA TYR A 231 3.96 6.14 8.72
C TYR A 231 5.34 5.72 8.16
N TYR A 232 6.07 4.92 8.93
CA TYR A 232 7.36 4.33 8.55
C TYR A 232 7.20 2.81 8.48
N PRO A 233 7.19 2.17 7.28
CA PRO A 233 6.86 0.75 7.15
C PRO A 233 7.78 -0.21 7.92
N HIS A 234 9.05 0.14 8.08
CA HIS A 234 10.00 -0.60 8.91
C HIS A 234 11.07 0.35 9.49
N GLN A 235 11.88 -0.14 10.43
CA GLN A 235 12.98 0.67 10.96
C GLN A 235 13.95 1.08 9.84
N GLY A 236 14.31 2.37 9.80
CA GLY A 236 15.18 2.94 8.76
C GLY A 236 14.51 3.17 7.40
N ALA A 237 13.23 2.85 7.23
CA ALA A 237 12.47 3.22 6.03
C ALA A 237 12.35 4.76 5.89
N GLN A 238 12.01 5.22 4.69
CA GLN A 238 11.48 6.57 4.53
C GLN A 238 10.04 6.63 5.00
N LYS A 239 9.58 7.81 5.41
CA LYS A 239 8.16 8.03 5.72
C LYS A 239 7.36 7.95 4.43
N VAL A 240 6.29 7.16 4.41
CA VAL A 240 5.33 7.09 3.30
C VAL A 240 4.05 7.85 3.66
N THR A 241 3.23 8.12 2.64
CA THR A 241 1.87 8.62 2.79
C THR A 241 1.02 7.86 1.79
N GLU A 242 0.01 7.14 2.26
CA GLU A 242 -0.85 6.26 1.47
C GLU A 242 -2.31 6.47 1.91
N ASP A 243 -3.26 6.05 1.07
CA ASP A 243 -4.69 6.23 1.30
C ASP A 243 -5.37 4.90 1.64
N ILE A 244 -6.34 4.95 2.55
CA ILE A 244 -7.25 3.85 2.90
C ILE A 244 -8.67 4.31 2.59
N GLU A 245 -9.37 3.58 1.73
CA GLU A 245 -10.73 3.88 1.25
C GLU A 245 -11.73 3.00 2.00
N ILE A 246 -12.68 3.59 2.70
CA ILE A 246 -13.59 2.91 3.63
C ILE A 246 -15.04 3.16 3.24
N GLN A 247 -15.75 2.10 2.91
CA GLN A 247 -17.20 2.05 2.78
C GLN A 247 -17.84 1.99 4.18
N LEU A 248 -18.79 2.86 4.46
CA LEU A 248 -19.58 2.87 5.69
C LEU A 248 -20.95 2.21 5.47
N TYR A 249 -21.55 1.71 6.54
CA TYR A 249 -22.83 0.99 6.53
C TYR A 249 -23.92 1.73 7.33
N PRO A 250 -24.49 2.83 6.78
CA PRO A 250 -25.45 3.66 7.51
C PRO A 250 -26.76 2.94 7.87
N ASP A 251 -27.14 1.90 7.12
CA ASP A 251 -28.33 1.10 7.41
C ASP A 251 -28.11 0.11 8.58
N ASP A 252 -26.89 -0.41 8.73
CA ASP A 252 -26.54 -1.43 9.75
C ASP A 252 -26.00 -0.83 11.06
N ALA A 253 -25.41 0.38 11.02
CA ALA A 253 -24.86 1.07 12.18
C ALA A 253 -25.10 2.60 12.13
N PRO A 254 -26.37 3.05 12.06
CA PRO A 254 -26.71 4.45 11.76
C PRO A 254 -26.13 5.46 12.75
N ASN A 255 -26.09 5.16 14.05
CA ASN A 255 -25.57 6.10 15.04
C ASN A 255 -24.03 6.21 14.96
N HIS A 256 -23.34 5.07 14.75
CA HIS A 256 -21.88 5.07 14.60
C HIS A 256 -21.45 5.75 13.30
N VAL A 257 -22.11 5.45 12.18
CA VAL A 257 -21.81 6.08 10.89
C VAL A 257 -22.10 7.58 10.92
N ALA A 258 -23.24 8.01 11.45
CA ALA A 258 -23.54 9.44 11.60
C ALA A 258 -22.52 10.16 12.48
N SER A 259 -22.14 9.57 13.62
CA SER A 259 -21.15 10.19 14.51
C SER A 259 -19.74 10.22 13.89
N PHE A 260 -19.36 9.17 13.16
CA PHE A 260 -18.09 9.09 12.47
C PHE A 260 -17.99 10.11 11.34
N ILE A 261 -19.01 10.21 10.48
CA ILE A 261 -19.09 11.20 9.40
C ILE A 261 -19.04 12.63 9.96
N GLU A 262 -19.77 12.94 11.03
CA GLU A 262 -19.74 14.27 11.65
C GLU A 262 -18.35 14.63 12.18
N HIS A 263 -17.60 13.68 12.75
CA HIS A 263 -16.19 13.91 13.13
C HIS A 263 -15.26 14.10 11.92
N VAL A 264 -15.48 13.37 10.82
CA VAL A 264 -14.75 13.54 9.55
C VAL A 264 -15.00 14.93 8.96
N SER A 265 -16.27 15.32 8.81
CA SER A 265 -16.68 16.62 8.25
C SER A 265 -16.19 17.83 9.06
N ASN A 266 -16.05 17.67 10.38
CA ASN A 266 -15.46 18.70 11.26
C ASN A 266 -13.92 18.64 11.35
N GLY A 267 -13.24 17.74 10.61
CA GLY A 267 -11.78 17.59 10.63
C GLY A 267 -11.22 17.09 11.97
N MET A 268 -12.05 16.49 12.83
CA MET A 268 -11.65 16.09 14.19
C MET A 268 -10.61 14.97 14.20
N TYR A 269 -10.54 14.17 13.13
CA TYR A 269 -9.56 13.09 12.98
C TYR A 269 -8.23 13.53 12.35
N ASP A 270 -8.15 14.76 11.82
CA ASP A 270 -6.98 15.24 11.10
C ASP A 270 -5.79 15.45 12.06
N GLY A 271 -4.62 14.90 11.69
CA GLY A 271 -3.42 14.91 12.52
C GLY A 271 -3.45 13.96 13.73
N THR A 272 -4.52 13.19 13.93
CA THR A 272 -4.60 12.21 15.04
C THR A 272 -3.65 11.02 14.79
N SER A 273 -3.31 10.28 15.85
CA SER A 273 -2.43 9.11 15.75
C SER A 273 -3.13 7.79 16.03
N PHE A 274 -2.67 6.74 15.35
CA PHE A 274 -2.97 5.36 15.75
C PHE A 274 -2.11 5.06 16.97
N HIS A 275 -2.72 5.19 18.15
CA HIS A 275 -2.03 5.15 19.43
C HIS A 275 -1.78 3.72 19.92
N ARG A 276 -2.44 2.73 19.31
CA ARG A 276 -2.31 1.31 19.64
C ARG A 276 -2.37 0.46 18.37
N VAL A 277 -1.38 -0.41 18.18
CA VAL A 277 -1.15 -1.17 16.95
C VAL A 277 -0.68 -2.57 17.33
N ILE A 278 -1.36 -3.61 16.84
CA ILE A 278 -1.02 -5.00 17.18
C ILE A 278 -1.05 -5.85 15.91
N ASP A 279 0.13 -6.39 15.60
CA ASP A 279 0.38 -7.38 14.55
C ASP A 279 -0.59 -8.58 14.65
N ASN A 280 -1.08 -9.05 13.50
CA ASN A 280 -2.09 -10.11 13.38
C ASN A 280 -3.42 -9.84 14.15
N PHE A 281 -3.70 -8.58 14.56
CA PHE A 281 -4.94 -8.22 15.27
C PHE A 281 -5.65 -6.98 14.73
N MET A 282 -5.15 -5.77 15.01
CA MET A 282 -5.83 -4.52 14.64
C MET A 282 -4.94 -3.28 14.82
N ILE A 283 -5.35 -2.17 14.20
CA ILE A 283 -4.77 -0.84 14.44
C ILE A 283 -5.87 0.10 14.94
N GLN A 284 -5.64 0.81 16.05
CA GLN A 284 -6.64 1.62 16.76
C GLN A 284 -6.24 3.10 16.79
N GLY A 285 -7.20 3.97 16.44
CA GLY A 285 -7.05 5.42 16.34
C GLY A 285 -8.31 6.16 16.80
N GLY A 286 -8.48 7.42 16.35
CA GLY A 286 -9.68 8.22 16.62
C GLY A 286 -9.75 8.93 17.99
N ASP A 287 -8.70 8.85 18.82
CA ASP A 287 -8.58 9.68 20.03
C ASP A 287 -7.97 11.05 19.68
N PHE A 288 -8.87 11.98 19.32
CA PHE A 288 -8.53 13.38 19.04
C PHE A 288 -8.35 14.26 20.27
N GLN A 289 -8.62 13.76 21.49
CA GLN A 289 -8.58 14.57 22.70
C GLN A 289 -7.25 14.41 23.44
N ASN A 290 -6.80 13.17 23.63
CA ASN A 290 -5.62 12.83 24.42
C ASN A 290 -4.52 12.14 23.59
N SER A 291 -4.89 11.52 22.45
CA SER A 291 -3.99 10.74 21.57
C SER A 291 -3.17 9.66 22.30
N ASP A 292 -3.80 9.04 23.31
CA ASP A 292 -3.26 7.94 24.11
C ASP A 292 -4.26 6.80 24.36
N GLY A 293 -5.48 6.91 23.82
CA GLY A 293 -6.55 5.93 23.97
C GLY A 293 -7.48 6.21 25.16
N THR A 294 -7.26 7.27 25.92
CA THR A 294 -8.10 7.66 27.08
C THR A 294 -9.13 8.75 26.76
N GLY A 295 -9.10 9.33 25.56
CA GLY A 295 -10.00 10.39 25.12
C GLY A 295 -10.95 10.00 23.98
N GLY A 296 -11.65 11.01 23.44
CA GLY A 296 -12.67 10.84 22.41
C GLY A 296 -14.10 10.72 22.97
N TYR A 297 -15.06 11.25 22.22
CA TYR A 297 -16.49 11.30 22.58
C TYR A 297 -17.32 11.35 21.30
N ALA A 298 -18.58 10.92 21.35
CA ALA A 298 -19.49 10.95 20.21
C ALA A 298 -19.83 12.39 19.80
N SER A 299 -20.05 12.64 18.51
CA SER A 299 -20.26 13.98 17.94
C SER A 299 -21.52 14.67 18.47
N GLY A 300 -22.53 13.88 18.84
CA GLY A 300 -23.83 14.33 19.32
C GLY A 300 -24.35 13.47 20.48
N PHE A 301 -25.52 13.85 20.98
CA PHE A 301 -26.16 13.13 22.08
C PHE A 301 -27.01 11.96 21.57
N TYR A 302 -26.53 10.73 21.77
CA TYR A 302 -27.20 9.49 21.37
C TYR A 302 -27.87 8.75 22.55
N GLY A 303 -28.22 9.47 23.62
CA GLY A 303 -28.90 8.91 24.80
C GLY A 303 -27.98 8.35 25.89
N TYR A 304 -26.66 8.36 25.69
CA TYR A 304 -25.68 7.83 26.65
C TYR A 304 -24.56 8.81 26.94
N CYS A 305 -24.06 8.76 28.18
CA CYS A 305 -22.87 9.48 28.61
C CYS A 305 -21.97 8.55 29.43
N ASN A 306 -20.72 8.37 29.02
CA ASN A 306 -19.77 7.42 29.64
C ASN A 306 -20.39 6.01 29.87
N GLY A 307 -21.21 5.52 28.94
CA GLY A 307 -21.92 4.23 29.05
C GLY A 307 -23.16 4.22 29.95
N GLN A 308 -23.51 5.33 30.59
CA GLN A 308 -24.74 5.44 31.39
C GLN A 308 -25.84 6.12 30.57
N GLN A 309 -27.05 5.59 30.61
CA GLN A 309 -28.19 6.20 29.93
C GLN A 309 -28.54 7.55 30.57
N ALA A 310 -28.73 8.58 29.76
CA ALA A 310 -29.14 9.92 30.16
C ALA A 310 -30.49 10.27 29.53
N ALA A 311 -31.29 11.09 30.21
CA ALA A 311 -32.61 11.48 29.71
C ALA A 311 -32.55 12.59 28.65
N SER A 312 -31.50 13.41 28.72
CA SER A 312 -31.32 14.59 27.89
C SER A 312 -29.85 14.97 27.73
N SER A 313 -29.54 15.77 26.70
CA SER A 313 -28.20 16.32 26.48
C SER A 313 -27.77 17.32 27.57
N GLN A 314 -28.67 17.77 28.43
CA GLN A 314 -28.36 18.64 29.56
C GLN A 314 -27.83 17.89 30.78
N ASP A 315 -27.99 16.55 30.83
CA ASP A 315 -27.59 15.73 31.98
C ASP A 315 -26.09 15.43 32.02
N CYS A 316 -25.34 15.72 30.95
CA CYS A 316 -23.89 15.45 30.87
C CYS A 316 -23.14 16.42 29.93
N SER A 317 -21.81 16.43 30.00
CA SER A 317 -20.96 17.21 29.10
C SER A 317 -20.96 16.62 27.68
N PRO A 318 -20.88 17.44 26.61
CA PRO A 318 -20.62 16.95 25.26
C PRO A 318 -19.37 16.06 25.16
N THR A 319 -18.33 16.39 25.94
CA THR A 319 -17.09 15.59 26.05
C THR A 319 -17.27 14.27 26.81
N SER A 320 -18.49 13.87 27.11
CA SER A 320 -18.86 12.61 27.76
C SER A 320 -19.92 11.84 26.97
N TYR A 321 -20.40 12.35 25.83
CA TYR A 321 -21.36 11.65 25.00
C TYR A 321 -20.77 10.34 24.48
N THR A 322 -21.57 9.27 24.55
CA THR A 322 -21.23 7.96 24.01
C THR A 322 -22.40 7.40 23.21
N LEU A 323 -22.10 6.43 22.34
CA LEU A 323 -23.05 5.78 21.45
C LEU A 323 -23.74 4.60 22.13
N PRO A 324 -25.01 4.29 21.79
CA PRO A 324 -25.56 2.94 22.01
C PRO A 324 -24.68 1.90 21.30
N ASP A 325 -24.73 0.64 21.72
CA ASP A 325 -24.02 -0.43 20.99
C ASP A 325 -24.93 -0.87 19.83
N GLU A 326 -24.41 -1.00 18.62
CA GLU A 326 -25.14 -1.47 17.42
C GLU A 326 -24.54 -2.81 16.92
N ALA A 327 -23.92 -3.56 17.84
CA ALA A 327 -23.13 -4.76 17.54
C ALA A 327 -23.96 -6.03 17.26
N ASP A 328 -25.30 -5.95 17.33
CA ASP A 328 -26.23 -7.03 16.96
C ASP A 328 -26.74 -6.92 15.52
N ASN A 329 -26.16 -6.02 14.71
CA ASN A 329 -26.46 -5.84 13.28
C ASN A 329 -26.08 -7.03 12.37
N GLY A 330 -25.37 -8.04 12.89
CA GLY A 330 -25.03 -9.26 12.16
C GLY A 330 -23.76 -9.17 11.30
N LEU A 331 -23.06 -8.03 11.33
CA LEU A 331 -21.73 -7.87 10.76
C LEU A 331 -20.67 -8.52 11.68
N LEU A 332 -19.61 -9.03 11.08
CA LEU A 332 -18.53 -9.76 11.76
C LEU A 332 -17.18 -9.04 11.57
N HIS A 333 -16.24 -9.27 12.48
CA HIS A 333 -14.87 -8.75 12.40
C HIS A 333 -14.03 -9.57 11.42
N GLU A 334 -14.43 -9.57 10.15
CA GLU A 334 -13.63 -10.10 9.05
C GLU A 334 -12.42 -9.20 8.76
N SER A 335 -11.45 -9.73 8.02
CA SER A 335 -10.34 -8.95 7.45
C SER A 335 -10.86 -7.71 6.71
N CYS A 336 -10.15 -6.59 6.80
CA CYS A 336 -10.50 -5.35 6.10
C CYS A 336 -11.83 -4.71 6.56
N THR A 337 -12.16 -4.78 7.85
CA THR A 337 -13.33 -4.10 8.45
C THR A 337 -12.93 -2.91 9.34
N ILE A 338 -13.86 -1.95 9.51
CA ILE A 338 -13.76 -0.89 10.54
C ILE A 338 -14.80 -1.13 11.64
N SER A 339 -14.37 -1.01 12.89
CA SER A 339 -15.21 -1.26 14.07
C SER A 339 -14.92 -0.29 15.22
N MET A 340 -15.93 -0.07 16.08
CA MET A 340 -15.89 0.92 17.15
C MET A 340 -15.12 0.43 18.37
N ALA A 341 -14.10 1.18 18.78
CA ALA A 341 -13.39 0.92 20.03
C ALA A 341 -14.24 1.42 21.21
N LYS A 342 -14.31 0.61 22.26
CA LYS A 342 -15.01 0.94 23.51
C LYS A 342 -14.44 0.15 24.68
N THR A 343 -14.85 0.50 25.89
CA THR A 343 -14.47 -0.25 27.09
C THR A 343 -15.21 -1.59 27.16
N SER A 344 -14.88 -2.43 28.14
CA SER A 344 -15.62 -3.68 28.39
C SER A 344 -17.09 -3.48 28.79
N GLN A 345 -17.52 -2.24 29.09
CA GLN A 345 -18.90 -1.90 29.40
C GLN A 345 -19.69 -1.55 28.12
N PRO A 346 -21.01 -1.84 28.09
CA PRO A 346 -21.86 -1.47 26.96
C PRO A 346 -21.97 0.05 26.82
N HIS A 347 -22.24 0.51 25.60
CA HIS A 347 -22.58 1.90 25.28
C HIS A 347 -21.46 2.91 25.56
N THR A 348 -20.20 2.45 25.59
CA THR A 348 -19.01 3.28 25.86
C THR A 348 -18.22 3.66 24.60
N GLY A 349 -18.78 3.43 23.40
CA GLY A 349 -18.19 3.91 22.14
C GLY A 349 -18.25 5.44 22.05
N GLY A 350 -17.15 6.05 21.61
CA GLY A 350 -17.03 7.51 21.43
C GLY A 350 -16.65 7.81 19.98
N SER A 351 -15.43 8.32 19.79
CA SER A 351 -14.82 8.57 18.47
C SER A 351 -13.71 7.57 18.09
N GLN A 352 -13.27 6.71 19.01
CA GLN A 352 -12.18 5.80 18.74
C GLN A 352 -12.63 4.60 17.90
N PHE A 353 -11.87 4.24 16.88
CA PHE A 353 -12.15 3.11 16.00
C PHE A 353 -10.90 2.26 15.82
N PHE A 354 -11.09 1.04 15.33
CA PHE A 354 -10.00 0.17 14.89
C PHE A 354 -10.28 -0.43 13.52
N LEU A 355 -9.20 -0.71 12.78
CA LEU A 355 -9.19 -1.35 11.47
C LEU A 355 -8.59 -2.75 11.60
N ILE A 356 -9.20 -3.75 10.95
CA ILE A 356 -8.71 -5.13 10.89
C ILE A 356 -7.82 -5.31 9.63
N PRO A 357 -6.56 -5.76 9.76
CA PRO A 357 -5.66 -6.03 8.62
C PRO A 357 -6.08 -7.28 7.81
N GLU A 358 -5.41 -7.53 6.67
CA GLU A 358 -5.71 -8.65 5.76
C GLU A 358 -5.47 -10.03 6.39
N ASP A 359 -4.60 -10.11 7.41
CA ASP A 359 -4.17 -11.33 8.07
C ASP A 359 -4.92 -11.65 9.38
N SER A 360 -5.91 -10.84 9.75
CA SER A 360 -6.67 -10.98 10.99
C SER A 360 -8.18 -11.13 10.79
N ALA A 361 -8.83 -11.85 11.71
CA ALA A 361 -10.28 -12.00 11.80
C ALA A 361 -10.69 -12.33 13.25
N PRO A 362 -10.78 -11.32 14.15
CA PRO A 362 -10.92 -11.55 15.58
C PRO A 362 -12.38 -11.85 16.01
N GLU A 363 -12.86 -13.06 15.71
CA GLU A 363 -14.22 -13.57 16.03
C GLU A 363 -14.68 -13.32 17.50
N TRP A 364 -13.74 -13.19 18.44
CA TRP A 364 -14.07 -12.92 19.84
C TRP A 364 -14.60 -11.50 20.10
N LEU A 365 -14.57 -10.60 19.11
CA LEU A 365 -15.17 -9.26 19.16
C LEU A 365 -16.61 -9.22 18.61
N ASP A 366 -17.05 -10.27 17.92
CA ASP A 366 -18.39 -10.33 17.32
C ASP A 366 -19.49 -10.25 18.38
N GLY A 367 -20.56 -9.50 18.08
CA GLY A 367 -21.63 -9.20 19.03
C GLY A 367 -21.21 -8.32 20.21
N LYS A 368 -19.99 -7.77 20.23
CA LYS A 368 -19.48 -6.91 21.32
C LYS A 368 -19.04 -5.54 20.84
N HIS A 369 -18.42 -5.44 19.67
CA HIS A 369 -18.01 -4.18 19.05
C HIS A 369 -18.81 -3.96 17.77
N THR A 370 -19.24 -2.71 17.54
CA THR A 370 -20.01 -2.35 16.34
C THR A 370 -19.09 -2.29 15.13
N VAL A 371 -19.21 -3.24 14.21
CA VAL A 371 -18.69 -3.09 12.85
C VAL A 371 -19.62 -2.12 12.12
N PHE A 372 -19.04 -1.09 11.47
CA PHE A 372 -19.80 -0.02 10.80
C PHE A 372 -19.31 0.31 9.39
N GLY A 373 -18.43 -0.53 8.83
CA GLY A 373 -17.91 -0.38 7.47
C GLY A 373 -16.89 -1.44 7.07
N SER A 374 -16.40 -1.36 5.83
CA SER A 374 -15.29 -2.15 5.29
C SER A 374 -14.32 -1.31 4.47
N ILE A 375 -13.08 -1.79 4.33
CA ILE A 375 -12.01 -1.17 3.54
C ILE A 375 -12.13 -1.65 2.09
N LEU A 376 -12.47 -0.75 1.18
CA LEU A 376 -12.53 -0.99 -0.27
C LEU A 376 -11.14 -1.05 -0.92
N SER A 377 -10.20 -0.23 -0.41
CA SER A 377 -8.79 -0.27 -0.82
C SER A 377 -7.85 0.27 0.27
N GLY A 378 -6.59 -0.16 0.25
CA GLY A 378 -5.60 0.17 1.29
C GLY A 378 -5.59 -0.78 2.50
N CYS A 379 -6.17 -1.97 2.40
CA CYS A 379 -6.08 -2.98 3.48
C CYS A 379 -4.65 -3.55 3.63
N ASP A 380 -3.87 -3.55 2.54
CA ASP A 380 -2.43 -3.80 2.54
C ASP A 380 -1.65 -2.70 3.30
N VAL A 381 -2.12 -1.45 3.25
CA VAL A 381 -1.59 -0.35 4.06
C VAL A 381 -1.91 -0.57 5.55
N VAL A 382 -3.14 -0.97 5.90
CA VAL A 382 -3.52 -1.33 7.28
C VAL A 382 -2.64 -2.46 7.82
N THR A 383 -2.39 -3.49 7.00
CA THR A 383 -1.52 -4.64 7.34
C THR A 383 -0.06 -4.21 7.53
N SER A 384 0.46 -3.38 6.63
CA SER A 384 1.81 -2.81 6.77
C SER A 384 1.94 -1.87 7.99
N ILE A 385 0.83 -1.26 8.45
CA ILE A 385 0.80 -0.51 9.70
C ILE A 385 0.77 -1.45 10.91
N SER A 386 0.05 -2.58 10.89
CA SER A 386 0.05 -3.53 12.02
C SER A 386 1.41 -4.18 12.27
N GLU A 387 2.26 -4.29 11.25
CA GLU A 387 3.63 -4.82 11.35
C GLU A 387 4.68 -3.81 11.88
N VAL A 388 4.33 -2.53 12.11
CA VAL A 388 5.35 -1.54 12.52
C VAL A 388 5.85 -1.80 13.95
N PRO A 389 7.12 -1.48 14.26
CA PRO A 389 7.66 -1.65 15.60
C PRO A 389 6.90 -0.83 16.65
N THR A 390 6.43 -1.50 17.69
CA THR A 390 5.74 -0.92 18.86
C THR A 390 6.58 -1.00 20.14
N ASP A 391 6.17 -0.26 21.17
CA ASP A 391 6.68 -0.36 22.53
C ASP A 391 5.88 -1.38 23.39
N ASP A 392 6.25 -1.53 24.66
CA ASP A 392 5.60 -2.45 25.62
C ASP A 392 4.11 -2.15 25.87
N GLY A 393 3.59 -1.01 25.38
CA GLY A 393 2.20 -0.60 25.47
C GLY A 393 1.44 -0.68 24.14
N ASP A 394 1.94 -1.46 23.17
CA ASP A 394 1.41 -1.58 21.81
C ASP A 394 1.45 -0.26 21.00
N ARG A 395 2.19 0.77 21.45
CA ARG A 395 2.24 2.08 20.76
C ARG A 395 3.35 2.10 19.70
N PRO A 396 3.10 2.56 18.46
CA PRO A 396 4.14 2.68 17.44
C PRO A 396 5.34 3.53 17.88
N VAL A 397 6.55 2.98 17.77
CA VAL A 397 7.81 3.65 18.11
C VAL A 397 8.04 4.89 17.22
N ASN A 398 7.67 4.77 15.95
CA ASN A 398 7.53 5.92 15.05
C ASN A 398 6.03 6.20 14.86
N PRO A 399 5.53 7.43 15.10
CA PRO A 399 4.12 7.73 15.00
C PRO A 399 3.50 7.42 13.63
N VAL A 400 2.41 6.66 13.66
CA VAL A 400 1.46 6.47 12.56
C VAL A 400 0.41 7.57 12.69
N VAL A 401 0.29 8.44 11.68
CA VAL A 401 -0.56 9.64 11.74
C VAL A 401 -1.63 9.57 10.65
N LEU A 402 -2.89 9.76 11.03
CA LEU A 402 -3.98 10.07 10.11
C LEU A 402 -3.84 11.55 9.72
N ILE A 403 -3.38 11.81 8.49
CA ILE A 403 -3.14 13.16 7.99
C ILE A 403 -4.45 13.89 7.77
N SER A 404 -5.41 13.21 7.13
CA SER A 404 -6.76 13.73 6.89
C SER A 404 -7.75 12.58 6.71
N ALA A 405 -9.00 12.79 7.11
CA ALA A 405 -10.13 11.96 6.67
C ALA A 405 -11.09 12.83 5.84
N VAL A 406 -11.54 12.33 4.68
CA VAL A 406 -12.40 13.09 3.76
C VAL A 406 -13.56 12.22 3.29
N LEU A 407 -14.77 12.74 3.46
CA LEU A 407 -16.00 12.15 2.90
C LEU A 407 -16.06 12.38 1.39
N ILE A 408 -16.43 11.35 0.64
CA ILE A 408 -16.63 11.44 -0.81
C ILE A 408 -18.10 11.13 -1.13
N SER A 409 -18.78 12.12 -1.73
CA SER A 409 -20.05 11.95 -2.43
C SER A 409 -19.79 11.43 -3.86
N GLU A 410 -20.55 10.43 -4.32
CA GLU A 410 -20.53 9.97 -5.73
C GLU A 410 -21.00 11.04 -6.74
#